data_AF-A0A8T8XAR6-F1
#
_entry.id   AF-A0A8T8XAR6-F1
#
_cell.length_a   1.000
_cell.length_b   1.000
_cell.length_c   1.000
_cell.angle_alpha   90.00
_cell.angle_beta   90.00
_cell.angle_gamma   90.00
#
_symmetry.space_group_name_H-M   'P 1'
#
loop_
_entity.id
_entity.type
_entity.pdbx_description
1 polymer ?
#
loop_
_entity_poly.entity_id
_entity_poly.type
_entity_poly.pdbx_seq_one_letter_code
_entity_poly.pdbx_strand_id
1 'polypeptide(L)'
;MSAPASRAVLRQSQFLARRTAVRHASSTSEAASKAGEAASSTASKASEGLSRVQSSAGPAISNAAQGLGNALKKVGGRTGKVISFVESMIPPTVYYSKVGLELAKLVFRGQNMTPPNVATFQAYLEPLIRNPTNSAFAPSNIIARIRNANKKELAFAGVTAAEVIGFFTVGEMIGRMNIIGYRGEPEHAGHH
;
A
#
# COMPACT_ATOMS: atom_id res chain seq x y z
N MET A 1 11.05 -52.54 45.03
CA MET A 1 10.53 -53.09 43.75
C MET A 1 10.93 -52.06 42.69
N SER A 2 12.09 -52.19 42.01
CA SER A 2 12.35 -53.00 40.79
C SER A 2 11.26 -52.82 39.73
N ALA A 3 11.47 -52.48 38.46
CA ALA A 3 12.59 -52.01 37.65
C ALA A 3 11.99 -51.54 36.29
N PRO A 4 12.73 -50.78 35.45
CA PRO A 4 12.25 -50.04 34.27
C PRO A 4 12.48 -50.77 32.93
N ALA A 5 11.64 -50.51 31.91
CA ALA A 5 11.90 -50.75 30.47
C ALA A 5 10.73 -50.08 29.68
N SER A 6 10.89 -49.36 28.57
CA SER A 6 11.79 -49.61 27.43
C SER A 6 12.22 -48.31 26.75
N ARG A 7 13.54 -48.17 26.59
CA ARG A 7 14.22 -47.16 25.77
C ARG A 7 14.83 -47.89 24.57
N ALA A 8 14.04 -48.21 23.55
CA ALA A 8 14.55 -48.81 22.32
C ALA A 8 13.54 -48.78 21.15
N VAL A 9 13.12 -47.60 20.68
CA VAL A 9 12.54 -47.47 19.33
C VAL A 9 12.86 -46.06 18.80
N LEU A 10 13.69 -46.03 17.75
CA LEU A 10 13.82 -45.00 16.72
C LEU A 10 14.64 -43.74 17.02
N ARG A 11 15.95 -43.98 17.18
CA ARG A 11 16.99 -43.11 16.65
C ARG A 11 17.15 -43.39 15.14
N GLN A 12 16.18 -43.02 14.29
CA GLN A 12 16.32 -43.14 12.82
C GLN A 12 15.30 -42.28 12.06
N SER A 13 15.71 -41.09 11.60
CA SER A 13 15.22 -40.40 10.37
C SER A 13 15.64 -38.93 10.35
N GLN A 14 16.95 -38.67 10.38
CA GLN A 14 17.44 -37.51 9.62
C GLN A 14 17.49 -37.93 8.15
N PHE A 15 16.97 -37.06 7.27
CA PHE A 15 16.86 -37.20 5.82
C PHE A 15 15.71 -38.10 5.32
N LEU A 16 14.53 -37.48 5.08
CA LEU A 16 13.67 -37.63 3.89
C LEU A 16 12.26 -37.02 4.14
N ALA A 17 12.11 -35.71 3.92
CA ALA A 17 10.80 -35.08 3.65
C ALA A 17 10.99 -33.78 2.87
N ARG A 18 11.43 -33.93 1.61
CA ARG A 18 11.26 -32.91 0.57
C ARG A 18 9.77 -32.84 0.22
N ARG A 19 9.26 -31.60 0.09
CA ARG A 19 8.07 -31.20 -0.71
C ARG A 19 6.71 -31.74 -0.25
N THR A 20 5.85 -30.83 0.21
CA THR A 20 4.54 -30.55 -0.43
C THR A 20 3.98 -29.25 0.13
N ALA A 21 4.16 -28.15 -0.61
CA ALA A 21 3.32 -26.97 -0.49
C ALA A 21 1.95 -27.30 -1.11
N VAL A 22 0.94 -27.47 -0.26
CA VAL A 22 -0.44 -27.71 -0.70
C VAL A 22 -1.01 -26.38 -1.18
N ARG A 23 -1.26 -26.29 -2.50
CA ARG A 23 -1.96 -25.19 -3.16
C ARG A 23 -3.46 -25.34 -2.93
N HIS A 24 -4.10 -24.34 -2.34
CA HIS A 24 -5.55 -24.16 -2.42
C HIS A 24 -5.87 -23.34 -3.67
N ALA A 25 -6.40 -23.99 -4.71
CA ALA A 25 -6.86 -23.36 -5.94
C ALA A 25 -8.18 -24.01 -6.36
N SER A 26 -9.33 -23.42 -5.99
CA SER A 26 -10.63 -23.93 -6.48
C SER A 26 -11.81 -22.95 -6.49
N SER A 27 -11.67 -21.66 -6.18
CA SER A 27 -12.81 -20.71 -6.28
C SER A 27 -12.47 -19.35 -6.90
N THR A 28 -11.32 -19.26 -7.56
CA THR A 28 -10.84 -18.03 -8.21
C THR A 28 -10.71 -18.15 -9.72
N SER A 29 -11.05 -19.28 -10.36
CA SER A 29 -10.87 -19.44 -11.81
C SER A 29 -11.80 -18.53 -12.62
N GLU A 30 -13.06 -18.34 -12.24
CA GLU A 30 -13.99 -17.53 -13.05
C GLU A 30 -13.77 -16.01 -12.90
N ALA A 31 -13.31 -15.55 -11.73
CA ALA A 31 -12.93 -14.16 -11.51
C ALA A 31 -11.52 -13.84 -12.05
N ALA A 32 -10.60 -14.81 -12.03
CA ALA A 32 -9.28 -14.68 -12.64
C ALA A 32 -9.33 -14.78 -14.18
N SER A 33 -10.29 -15.51 -14.76
CA SER A 33 -10.51 -15.51 -16.22
C SER A 33 -11.05 -14.17 -16.71
N LYS A 34 -12.05 -13.57 -16.03
CA LYS A 34 -12.56 -12.23 -16.40
C LYS A 34 -11.56 -11.10 -16.13
N ALA A 35 -10.77 -11.20 -15.05
CA ALA A 35 -9.66 -10.27 -14.79
C ALA A 35 -8.48 -10.51 -15.75
N GLY A 36 -8.22 -11.75 -16.16
CA GLY A 36 -7.25 -12.13 -17.17
C GLY A 36 -7.66 -11.71 -18.58
N GLU A 37 -8.95 -11.69 -18.90
CA GLU A 37 -9.53 -11.20 -20.16
C GLU A 37 -9.56 -9.65 -20.21
N ALA A 38 -9.79 -8.97 -19.08
CA ALA A 38 -9.67 -7.51 -18.97
C ALA A 38 -8.19 -7.05 -18.99
N ALA A 39 -7.30 -7.81 -18.34
CA ALA A 39 -5.86 -7.56 -18.35
C ALA A 39 -5.23 -7.92 -19.70
N SER A 40 -5.68 -8.99 -20.37
CA SER A 40 -5.25 -9.32 -21.72
C SER A 40 -5.84 -8.38 -22.75
N SER A 41 -7.09 -7.91 -22.64
CA SER A 41 -7.63 -6.90 -23.58
C SER A 41 -7.02 -5.51 -23.39
N THR A 42 -6.58 -5.15 -22.18
CA THR A 42 -5.85 -3.89 -21.91
C THR A 42 -4.36 -4.01 -22.23
N ALA A 43 -3.74 -5.17 -21.96
CA ALA A 43 -2.38 -5.47 -22.41
C ALA A 43 -2.32 -5.64 -23.93
N SER A 44 -3.35 -6.18 -24.58
CA SER A 44 -3.51 -6.25 -26.04
C SER A 44 -3.73 -4.87 -26.62
N LYS A 45 -4.54 -3.99 -26.02
CA LYS A 45 -4.64 -2.58 -26.48
C LYS A 45 -3.36 -1.77 -26.24
N ALA A 46 -2.61 -2.07 -25.16
CA ALA A 46 -1.31 -1.48 -24.91
C ALA A 46 -0.22 -2.03 -25.85
N SER A 47 -0.27 -3.31 -26.23
CA SER A 47 0.66 -3.94 -27.19
C SER A 47 0.27 -3.68 -28.65
N GLU A 48 -1.01 -3.39 -28.94
CA GLU A 48 -1.49 -2.93 -30.23
C GLU A 48 -1.18 -1.43 -30.43
N GLY A 49 -1.22 -0.63 -29.34
CA GLY A 49 -0.67 0.73 -29.29
C GLY A 49 0.85 0.75 -29.45
N LEU A 50 1.57 -0.17 -28.78
CA LEU A 50 3.00 -0.38 -28.98
C LEU A 50 3.30 -0.85 -30.41
N SER A 51 2.47 -1.72 -30.99
CA SER A 51 2.63 -2.24 -32.36
C SER A 51 2.31 -1.18 -33.42
N ARG A 52 1.38 -0.26 -33.18
CA ARG A 52 1.12 0.88 -34.09
C ARG A 52 2.26 1.90 -34.02
N VAL A 53 2.86 2.12 -32.85
CA VAL A 53 4.07 2.94 -32.69
C VAL A 53 5.35 2.23 -33.20
N GLN A 54 5.39 0.90 -33.13
CA GLN A 54 6.48 0.06 -33.67
C GLN A 54 6.35 -0.16 -35.19
N SER A 55 5.16 -0.04 -35.78
CA SER A 55 4.98 -0.08 -37.24
C SER A 55 5.12 1.29 -37.89
N SER A 56 4.87 2.38 -37.16
CA SER A 56 5.16 3.75 -37.62
C SER A 56 6.59 4.20 -37.33
N ALA A 57 7.33 3.43 -36.52
CA ALA A 57 8.78 3.56 -36.33
C ALA A 57 9.45 2.20 -36.56
N GLY A 58 9.79 1.93 -37.83
CA GLY A 58 10.67 0.83 -38.23
C GLY A 58 12.02 0.83 -37.47
N PRO A 59 12.92 -0.11 -37.77
CA PRO A 59 13.88 -0.87 -36.94
C PRO A 59 14.76 -0.08 -35.93
N ALA A 60 14.17 0.79 -35.11
CA ALA A 60 14.84 1.64 -34.15
C ALA A 60 14.64 1.18 -32.71
N ILE A 61 13.59 0.38 -32.44
CA ILE A 61 13.24 -0.06 -31.07
C ILE A 61 13.94 -1.39 -30.72
N SER A 62 14.18 -2.30 -31.67
CA SER A 62 15.12 -3.42 -31.48
C SER A 62 16.56 -2.94 -31.31
N ASN A 63 16.87 -1.79 -31.93
CA ASN A 63 18.07 -1.02 -31.71
C ASN A 63 18.01 -0.10 -30.47
N ALA A 64 16.94 -0.08 -29.67
CA ALA A 64 16.96 0.62 -28.37
C ALA A 64 17.48 -0.30 -27.26
N ALA A 65 17.18 -1.61 -27.34
CA ALA A 65 17.81 -2.62 -26.48
C ALA A 65 19.29 -2.87 -26.86
N GLN A 66 19.63 -2.84 -28.16
CA GLN A 66 21.03 -2.95 -28.62
C GLN A 66 21.76 -1.59 -28.69
N GLY A 67 21.05 -0.49 -28.85
CA GLY A 67 21.60 0.88 -28.92
C GLY A 67 21.71 1.55 -27.57
N LEU A 68 21.02 1.08 -26.53
CA LEU A 68 21.41 1.37 -25.14
C LEU A 68 22.78 0.72 -24.86
N GLY A 69 23.02 -0.52 -25.29
CA GLY A 69 24.33 -1.17 -25.17
C GLY A 69 25.47 -0.51 -25.97
N ASN A 70 25.19 0.08 -27.14
CA ASN A 70 26.20 0.72 -28.00
C ASN A 70 26.35 2.24 -27.80
N ALA A 71 25.30 2.95 -27.36
CA ALA A 71 25.39 4.36 -26.95
C ALA A 71 25.96 4.50 -25.52
N LEU A 72 25.69 3.55 -24.62
CA LEU A 72 26.30 3.50 -23.29
C LEU A 72 27.81 3.22 -23.35
N LYS A 73 28.29 2.49 -24.36
CA LYS A 73 29.74 2.37 -24.67
C LYS A 73 30.36 3.63 -25.26
N LYS A 74 29.56 4.57 -25.80
CA LYS A 74 30.03 5.83 -26.39
C LYS A 74 29.82 7.06 -25.50
N VAL A 75 28.96 7.00 -24.49
CA VAL A 75 28.86 8.02 -23.41
C VAL A 75 29.84 7.65 -22.29
N GLY A 76 31.14 7.68 -22.62
CA GLY A 76 32.20 7.57 -21.63
C GLY A 76 32.32 8.86 -20.82
N GLY A 77 32.32 8.77 -19.49
CA GLY A 77 32.50 9.92 -18.59
C GLY A 77 31.60 9.92 -17.36
N ARG A 78 31.49 11.08 -16.69
CA ARG A 78 30.70 11.24 -15.45
C ARG A 78 29.22 10.86 -15.64
N THR A 79 28.67 11.07 -16.84
CA THR A 79 27.28 10.72 -17.19
C THR A 79 27.06 9.21 -17.29
N GLY A 80 27.98 8.46 -17.90
CA GLY A 80 27.90 6.98 -17.96
C GLY A 80 27.95 6.33 -16.57
N LYS A 81 28.72 6.91 -15.64
CA LYS A 81 28.75 6.45 -14.23
C LYS A 81 27.39 6.61 -13.55
N VAL A 82 26.70 7.73 -13.73
CA VAL A 82 25.35 7.95 -13.15
C VAL A 82 24.33 6.98 -13.74
N ILE A 83 24.36 6.77 -15.07
CA ILE A 83 23.45 5.83 -15.74
C ILE A 83 23.67 4.41 -15.23
N SER A 84 24.94 3.96 -15.13
CA SER A 84 25.25 2.63 -14.59
C SER A 84 24.86 2.48 -13.12
N PHE A 85 24.98 3.55 -12.32
CA PHE A 85 24.55 3.55 -10.92
C PHE A 85 23.03 3.40 -10.83
N VAL A 86 22.26 4.19 -11.58
CA VAL A 86 20.80 4.05 -11.64
C VAL A 86 20.40 2.66 -12.11
N GLU A 87 21.02 2.14 -13.16
CA GLU A 87 20.75 0.79 -13.69
C GLU A 87 21.01 -0.29 -12.64
N SER A 88 22.11 -0.19 -11.88
CA SER A 88 22.39 -1.11 -10.77
C SER A 88 21.38 -1.01 -9.62
N MET A 89 20.70 0.13 -9.47
CA MET A 89 19.71 0.36 -8.41
C MET A 89 18.30 -0.07 -8.81
N ILE A 90 18.00 -0.22 -10.11
CA ILE A 90 16.68 -0.65 -10.59
C ILE A 90 16.28 -2.03 -10.03
N PRO A 91 17.08 -3.12 -10.19
CA PRO A 91 16.68 -4.43 -9.69
C PRO A 91 16.39 -4.49 -8.18
N PRO A 92 17.25 -3.98 -7.28
CA PRO A 92 16.97 -4.02 -5.84
C PRO A 92 15.81 -3.11 -5.45
N THR A 93 15.67 -1.93 -6.07
CA THR A 93 14.56 -1.00 -5.75
C THR A 93 13.22 -1.62 -6.12
N VAL A 94 13.12 -2.30 -7.26
CA VAL A 94 11.91 -3.02 -7.66
C VAL A 94 11.56 -4.12 -6.67
N TYR A 95 12.55 -4.87 -6.17
CA TYR A 95 12.30 -5.89 -5.17
C TYR A 95 11.79 -5.30 -3.85
N TYR A 96 12.49 -4.31 -3.29
CA TYR A 96 12.12 -3.72 -2.01
C TYR A 96 10.83 -2.90 -2.06
N SER A 97 10.52 -2.26 -3.18
CA SER A 97 9.21 -1.60 -3.37
C SER A 97 8.06 -2.60 -3.37
N LYS A 98 8.20 -3.77 -4.02
CA LYS A 98 7.18 -4.83 -3.97
C LYS A 98 6.96 -5.35 -2.55
N VAL A 99 8.06 -5.61 -1.83
CA VAL A 99 7.97 -6.03 -0.42
C VAL A 99 7.31 -4.95 0.42
N GLY A 100 7.71 -3.68 0.25
CA GLY A 100 7.11 -2.53 0.92
C GLY A 100 5.62 -2.40 0.65
N LEU A 101 5.18 -2.63 -0.59
CA LEU A 101 3.75 -2.59 -0.96
C LEU A 101 2.95 -3.73 -0.30
N GLU A 102 3.48 -4.95 -0.26
CA GLU A 102 2.79 -6.07 0.42
C GLU A 102 2.72 -5.84 1.94
N LEU A 103 3.79 -5.32 2.54
CA LEU A 103 3.78 -4.95 3.96
C LEU A 103 2.78 -3.82 4.23
N ALA A 104 2.74 -2.78 3.40
CA ALA A 104 1.77 -1.71 3.51
C ALA A 104 0.33 -2.23 3.41
N LYS A 105 0.07 -3.19 2.53
CA LYS A 105 -1.25 -3.83 2.37
C LYS A 105 -1.67 -4.61 3.62
N LEU A 106 -0.74 -5.31 4.26
CA LEU A 106 -0.99 -6.02 5.52
C LEU A 106 -1.30 -5.04 6.65
N VAL A 107 -0.51 -3.97 6.78
CA VAL A 107 -0.74 -2.92 7.79
C VAL A 107 -2.07 -2.22 7.54
N PHE A 108 -2.40 -1.87 6.30
CA PHE A 108 -3.66 -1.21 5.94
C PHE A 108 -4.88 -2.04 6.38
N ARG A 109 -4.84 -3.36 6.16
CA ARG A 109 -5.90 -4.27 6.61
C ARG A 109 -5.88 -4.49 8.12
N GLY A 110 -4.69 -4.65 8.71
CA GLY A 110 -4.53 -4.86 10.15
C GLY A 110 -4.99 -3.66 10.99
N GLN A 111 -4.84 -2.45 10.47
CA GLN A 111 -5.28 -1.20 11.11
C GLN A 111 -6.74 -0.83 10.78
N ASN A 112 -7.49 -1.70 10.10
CA ASN A 112 -8.87 -1.43 9.68
C ASN A 112 -9.05 -0.11 8.90
N MET A 113 -8.08 0.21 8.03
CA MET A 113 -8.09 1.44 7.22
C MET A 113 -9.13 1.43 6.09
N THR A 114 -9.90 0.34 5.94
CA THR A 114 -11.05 0.27 5.03
C THR A 114 -12.25 0.98 5.64
N PRO A 115 -13.06 1.71 4.85
CA PRO A 115 -14.27 2.32 5.36
C PRO A 115 -15.20 1.26 5.97
N PRO A 116 -15.83 1.54 7.13
CA PRO A 116 -16.69 0.56 7.79
C PRO A 116 -17.99 0.36 7.02
N ASN A 117 -18.66 -0.77 7.30
CA ASN A 117 -19.96 -1.07 6.69
C ASN A 117 -21.05 -0.08 7.15
N VAL A 118 -22.07 0.12 6.33
CA VAL A 118 -23.22 0.99 6.60
C VAL A 118 -23.91 0.63 7.91
N ALA A 119 -24.01 -0.67 8.23
CA ALA A 119 -24.57 -1.11 9.52
C ALA A 119 -23.78 -0.60 10.73
N THR A 120 -22.45 -0.54 10.62
CA THR A 120 -21.57 0.01 11.66
C THR A 120 -21.77 1.53 11.81
N PHE A 121 -21.91 2.25 10.68
CA PHE A 121 -22.25 3.67 10.69
C PHE A 121 -23.61 3.92 11.34
N GLN A 122 -24.62 3.11 11.01
CA GLN A 122 -25.96 3.20 11.60
C GLN A 122 -25.88 3.01 13.11
N ALA A 123 -25.22 1.95 13.59
CA ALA A 123 -25.07 1.68 15.02
C ALA A 123 -24.38 2.83 15.77
N TYR A 124 -23.39 3.49 15.15
CA TYR A 124 -22.68 4.61 15.76
C TYR A 124 -23.53 5.89 15.82
N LEU A 125 -24.32 6.18 14.79
CA LEU A 125 -25.14 7.39 14.68
C LEU A 125 -26.53 7.25 15.30
N GLU A 126 -27.04 6.02 15.45
CA GLU A 126 -28.32 5.72 16.04
C GLU A 126 -28.58 6.41 17.40
N PRO A 127 -27.68 6.37 18.39
CA PRO A 127 -27.89 7.07 19.66
C PRO A 127 -27.94 8.59 19.51
N LEU A 128 -27.21 9.15 18.53
CA LEU A 128 -27.23 10.59 18.25
C LEU A 128 -28.58 11.03 17.68
N ILE A 129 -29.13 10.24 16.75
CA ILE A 129 -30.40 10.54 16.07
C ILE A 129 -31.59 10.29 17.00
N ARG A 130 -31.57 9.19 17.76
CA ARG A 130 -32.70 8.78 18.61
C ARG A 130 -32.80 9.58 19.91
N ASN A 131 -31.67 9.89 20.55
CA ASN A 131 -31.64 10.53 21.86
C ASN A 131 -30.42 11.48 21.98
N PRO A 132 -30.42 12.63 21.29
CA PRO A 132 -29.25 13.51 21.22
C PRO A 132 -28.79 14.02 22.59
N THR A 133 -29.73 14.25 23.51
CA THR A 133 -29.49 14.79 24.86
C THR A 133 -28.87 13.79 25.83
N ASN A 134 -29.10 12.49 25.62
CA ASN A 134 -28.53 11.40 26.42
C ASN A 134 -27.44 10.64 25.67
N SER A 135 -26.97 11.19 24.56
CA SER A 135 -25.89 10.59 23.77
C SER A 135 -24.54 10.74 24.47
N ALA A 136 -23.58 9.89 24.13
CA ALA A 136 -22.19 10.03 24.58
C ALA A 136 -21.55 11.36 24.14
N PHE A 137 -22.16 12.05 23.17
CA PHE A 137 -21.71 13.34 22.64
C PHE A 137 -22.39 14.54 23.31
N ALA A 138 -23.31 14.32 24.25
CA ALA A 138 -23.92 15.40 25.00
C ALA A 138 -22.86 16.14 25.84
N PRO A 139 -22.84 17.49 25.83
CA PRO A 139 -21.82 18.26 26.54
C PRO A 139 -21.67 17.90 28.02
N SER A 140 -22.79 17.63 28.71
CA SER A 140 -22.83 17.20 30.10
C SER A 140 -22.08 15.87 30.32
N ASN A 141 -22.30 14.89 29.44
CA ASN A 141 -21.66 13.58 29.51
C ASN A 141 -20.17 13.65 29.17
N ILE A 142 -19.77 14.49 28.22
CA ILE A 142 -18.36 14.71 27.86
C ILE A 142 -17.61 15.33 29.04
N ILE A 143 -18.15 16.39 29.65
CA ILE A 143 -17.52 17.07 30.79
C ILE A 143 -17.40 16.11 31.97
N ALA A 144 -18.44 15.32 32.25
CA ALA A 144 -18.41 14.30 33.29
C ALA A 144 -17.34 13.24 33.00
N ARG A 145 -17.18 12.81 31.74
CA ARG A 145 -16.17 11.83 31.35
C ARG A 145 -14.75 12.38 31.50
N ILE A 146 -14.48 13.60 31.05
CA ILE A 146 -13.16 14.24 31.19
C ILE A 146 -12.79 14.40 32.65
N ARG A 147 -13.73 14.82 33.50
CA ARG A 147 -13.49 15.02 34.94
C ARG A 147 -13.15 13.72 35.66
N ASN A 148 -13.74 12.61 35.23
CA ASN A 148 -13.56 11.30 35.85
C ASN A 148 -12.51 10.43 35.13
N ALA A 149 -11.91 10.90 34.03
CA ALA A 149 -10.98 10.13 33.22
C ALA A 149 -9.61 9.98 33.90
N ASN A 150 -8.99 8.82 33.72
CA ASN A 150 -7.61 8.60 34.15
C ASN A 150 -6.62 9.21 33.14
N LYS A 151 -5.40 9.55 33.59
CA LYS A 151 -4.32 10.12 32.74
C LYS A 151 -4.05 9.28 31.48
N LYS A 152 -4.13 7.94 31.59
CA LYS A 152 -3.95 7.03 30.45
C LYS A 152 -5.07 7.16 29.42
N GLU A 153 -6.32 7.30 29.87
CA GLU A 153 -7.48 7.47 28.99
C GLU A 153 -7.42 8.82 28.28
N LEU A 154 -7.03 9.88 29.00
CA LEU A 154 -6.85 11.20 28.42
C LEU A 154 -5.71 11.22 27.39
N ALA A 155 -4.59 10.56 27.68
CA ALA A 155 -3.49 10.43 26.74
C ALA A 155 -3.90 9.69 25.47
N PHE A 156 -4.62 8.57 25.61
CA PHE A 156 -5.14 7.83 24.47
C PHE A 156 -6.11 8.69 23.64
N ALA A 157 -7.06 9.36 24.29
CA ALA A 157 -7.99 10.27 23.62
C ALA A 157 -7.27 11.40 22.88
N GLY A 158 -6.20 11.95 23.47
CA GLY A 158 -5.37 12.98 22.85
C GLY A 158 -4.63 12.48 21.61
N VAL A 159 -4.05 11.27 21.66
CA VAL A 159 -3.40 10.63 20.51
C VAL A 159 -4.42 10.37 19.41
N THR A 160 -5.57 9.78 19.73
CA THR A 160 -6.63 9.53 18.75
C THR A 160 -7.16 10.83 18.14
N ALA A 161 -7.31 11.90 18.92
CA ALA A 161 -7.71 13.20 18.39
C ALA A 161 -6.66 13.78 17.41
N ALA A 162 -5.37 13.65 17.74
CA ALA A 162 -4.29 14.03 16.84
C ALA A 162 -4.28 13.21 15.55
N GLU A 163 -4.57 11.90 15.62
CA GLU A 163 -4.71 11.03 14.44
C GLU A 163 -5.87 11.47 13.55
N VAL A 164 -7.04 11.77 14.12
CA VAL A 164 -8.21 12.26 13.38
C VAL A 164 -7.90 13.58 12.66
N ILE A 165 -7.24 14.52 13.34
CA ILE A 165 -6.78 15.77 12.72
C ILE A 165 -5.78 15.47 11.59
N GLY A 166 -4.85 14.54 11.81
CA GLY A 166 -3.91 14.08 10.80
C GLY A 166 -4.63 13.58 9.54
N PHE A 167 -5.59 12.67 9.67
CA PHE A 167 -6.37 12.18 8.54
C PHE A 167 -7.19 13.26 7.84
N PHE A 168 -7.76 14.19 8.59
CA PHE A 168 -8.47 15.34 8.03
C PHE A 168 -7.53 16.17 7.12
N THR A 169 -6.34 16.52 7.61
CA THR A 169 -5.37 17.28 6.80
C THR A 169 -4.88 16.53 5.57
N VAL A 170 -4.68 15.21 5.65
CA VAL A 170 -4.37 14.37 4.48
C VAL A 170 -5.53 14.38 3.48
N GLY A 171 -6.77 14.33 3.97
CA GLY A 171 -7.96 14.48 3.16
C GLY A 171 -8.01 15.82 2.43
N GLU A 172 -7.68 16.92 3.11
CA GLU A 172 -7.58 18.24 2.50
C GLU A 172 -6.48 18.30 1.43
N MET A 173 -5.29 17.73 1.70
CA MET A 173 -4.20 17.64 0.71
C MET A 173 -4.64 16.92 -0.57
N ILE A 174 -5.36 15.81 -0.42
CA ILE A 174 -5.93 15.05 -1.56
C ILE A 174 -7.01 15.87 -2.26
N GLY A 175 -7.94 16.48 -1.50
CA GLY A 175 -9.05 17.27 -2.03
C GLY A 175 -8.57 18.51 -2.82
N ARG A 176 -7.50 19.16 -2.37
CA ARG A 176 -6.88 20.29 -3.07
C ARG A 176 -5.78 19.90 -4.05
N MET A 177 -5.45 18.61 -4.17
CA MET A 177 -4.37 18.04 -4.99
C MET A 177 -3.01 18.74 -4.83
N ASN A 178 -2.76 19.34 -3.65
CA ASN A 178 -1.51 20.04 -3.35
C ASN A 178 -1.00 19.59 -1.98
N ILE A 179 0.30 19.30 -1.91
CA ILE A 179 0.96 18.89 -0.66
C ILE A 179 1.35 20.13 0.16
N ILE A 180 1.84 21.19 -0.50
CA ILE A 180 2.39 22.39 0.14
C ILE A 180 1.65 23.62 -0.37
N GLY A 181 0.85 24.27 0.49
CA GLY A 181 0.19 25.56 0.20
C GLY A 181 -0.62 25.61 -1.10
N TYR A 182 -1.25 26.75 -1.37
CA TYR A 182 -1.59 27.08 -2.76
C TYR A 182 -0.40 27.82 -3.34
N ARG A 183 -0.09 27.60 -4.62
CA ARG A 183 0.90 28.42 -5.30
C ARG A 183 0.30 29.82 -5.41
N GLY A 184 0.88 30.79 -4.71
CA GLY A 184 0.42 32.17 -4.77
C GLY A 184 0.60 32.72 -6.19
N GLU A 185 -0.41 33.42 -6.69
CA GLU A 185 -0.13 34.52 -7.61
C GLU A 185 0.89 35.46 -6.94
N PRO A 186 1.83 36.06 -7.70
CA PRO A 186 2.72 37.05 -7.13
C PRO A 186 1.87 38.17 -6.53
N GLU A 187 1.98 38.38 -5.22
CA GLU A 187 1.44 39.57 -4.58
C GLU A 187 1.90 40.77 -5.38
N HIS A 188 0.94 41.60 -5.80
CA HIS A 188 1.11 42.79 -6.63
C HIS A 188 2.44 43.50 -6.34
N ALA A 189 3.41 43.35 -7.24
CA ALA A 189 4.58 44.19 -7.26
C ALA A 189 4.09 45.65 -7.41
N GLY A 190 4.42 46.47 -6.42
CA GLY A 190 3.86 47.80 -6.22
C GLY A 190 3.96 48.69 -7.45
N HIS A 191 2.85 49.31 -7.81
CA HIS A 191 2.82 50.57 -8.54
C HIS A 191 2.41 51.67 -7.55
N HIS A 192 3.42 52.35 -7.01
CA HIS A 192 3.33 53.69 -6.44
C HIS A 192 4.24 54.60 -7.27
#